data_AF-A0A8T0YBE3-F1
#
_entry.id   AF-A0A8T0YBE3-F1
#
_cell.length_a   1.000
_cell.length_b   1.000
_cell.length_c   1.000
_cell.angle_alpha   90.00
_cell.angle_beta   90.00
_cell.angle_gamma   90.00
#
_symmetry.space_group_name_H-M   'P 1'
#
loop_
_entity.id
_entity.type
_entity.pdbx_description
1 polymer ?
#
loop_
_entity_poly.entity_id
_entity_poly.type
_entity_poly.pdbx_seq_one_letter_code
_entity_poly.pdbx_strand_id
1 'polypeptide(L)'
;MVKLFCAIVGVAGSAFEVDIDDAESVSALKKSIKAENSDDPTLKNVAAKNLRLFLAKEGDGAWLSSLTEDVKKLKKGEKTVFIEALTQEEQELQAEDPLEDVLYGMDPPSARQIHVLVVVPEQWTSAPIVSQDGVFDHCIHPFFSQFPTVDQVGDWLEFSSLLPLTRRQKLYIRSSYTVIADQALLNPDGDMVKYAVVTGTPGVGKSVFVYYVMWRLIKDKKRVLFITRQPPIYFDGSTIHECKQLPYSGNQQFWSPDLWCLVDSVDPTNVAGMPIECCSVFLASTPRRDCIGEFKKLVPTPDVFYMPLWTKEELATIAPMYPHAAAVWENRFECLGGVTRLLFSR
;
A
#
# COMPACT_ATOMS: atom_id res chain seq x y z
N MET A 1 34.55 -5.15 24.49
CA MET A 1 33.77 -6.01 23.56
C MET A 1 32.88 -6.96 24.34
N VAL A 2 31.58 -6.79 24.19
CA VAL A 2 30.50 -7.53 24.85
C VAL A 2 29.67 -8.30 23.82
N LYS A 3 29.14 -9.44 24.25
CA LYS A 3 28.26 -10.31 23.46
C LYS A 3 26.82 -10.15 23.92
N LEU A 4 25.97 -9.60 23.06
CA LEU A 4 24.56 -9.37 23.37
C LEU A 4 23.66 -10.25 22.51
N PHE A 5 22.78 -11.01 23.16
CA PHE A 5 21.69 -11.70 22.48
C PHE A 5 20.48 -10.78 22.33
N CYS A 6 20.07 -10.56 21.09
CA CYS A 6 18.97 -9.70 20.70
C CYS A 6 17.77 -10.52 20.22
N ALA A 7 16.55 -10.03 20.46
CA ALA A 7 15.32 -10.64 19.94
C ALA A 7 14.38 -9.58 19.35
N ILE A 8 13.80 -9.87 18.19
CA ILE A 8 12.83 -8.98 17.54
C ILE A 8 11.45 -9.19 18.17
N VAL A 9 10.82 -8.11 18.63
CA VAL A 9 9.52 -8.16 19.29
C VAL A 9 8.39 -8.25 18.25
N GLY A 10 7.48 -9.21 18.46
CA GLY A 10 6.32 -9.41 17.58
C GLY A 10 6.62 -10.19 16.29
N VAL A 11 7.81 -10.75 16.14
CA VAL A 11 8.21 -11.54 14.97
C VAL A 11 8.69 -12.91 15.41
N ALA A 12 8.17 -13.96 14.78
CA ALA A 12 8.59 -15.33 15.08
C ALA A 12 10.04 -15.54 14.63
N GLY A 13 10.91 -15.92 15.56
CA GLY A 13 12.34 -16.03 15.31
C GLY A 13 13.14 -16.43 16.53
N SER A 14 14.37 -16.90 16.30
CA SER A 14 15.33 -17.13 17.38
C SER A 14 16.04 -15.83 17.75
N ALA A 15 16.55 -15.76 18.97
CA ALA A 15 17.47 -14.68 19.34
C ALA A 15 18.79 -14.85 18.55
N PHE A 16 19.42 -13.73 18.22
CA PHE A 16 20.68 -13.69 17.49
C PHE A 16 21.74 -12.94 18.29
N GLU A 17 23.01 -13.26 18.04
CA GLU A 17 24.15 -12.69 18.74
C GLU A 17 24.65 -11.43 18.01
N VAL A 18 25.07 -10.42 18.78
CA VAL A 18 25.74 -9.23 18.26
C VAL A 18 26.97 -8.96 19.11
N ASP A 19 28.12 -8.86 18.44
CA ASP A 19 29.39 -8.44 19.04
C ASP A 19 29.53 -6.91 18.92
N ILE A 20 29.78 -6.22 20.03
CA ILE A 20 29.99 -4.77 20.05
C ILE A 20 30.96 -4.34 21.14
N ASP A 21 31.68 -3.24 20.96
CA ASP A 21 32.48 -2.64 22.04
C ASP A 21 31.56 -1.90 23.02
N ASP A 22 31.76 -2.09 24.31
CA ASP A 22 31.00 -1.44 25.38
C ASP A 22 31.27 0.07 25.48
N ALA A 23 32.39 0.55 24.92
CA ALA A 23 32.65 1.98 24.75
C ALA A 23 31.86 2.63 23.58
N GLU A 24 31.16 1.84 22.75
CA GLU A 24 30.37 2.36 21.63
C GLU A 24 28.99 2.86 22.07
N SER A 25 28.33 3.60 21.18
CA SER A 25 26.98 4.14 21.44
C SER A 25 25.87 3.16 21.08
N VAL A 26 24.67 3.40 21.60
CA VAL A 26 23.44 2.71 21.16
C VAL A 26 23.22 2.87 19.65
N SER A 27 23.62 3.99 19.04
CA SER A 27 23.56 4.17 17.58
C SER A 27 24.44 3.18 16.82
N ALA A 28 25.61 2.82 17.37
CA ALA A 28 26.48 1.79 16.83
C ALA A 28 25.86 0.40 17.00
N LEU A 29 25.23 0.13 18.14
CA LEU A 29 24.47 -1.11 18.37
C LEU A 29 23.35 -1.31 17.35
N LYS A 30 22.58 -0.26 17.06
CA LYS A 30 21.54 -0.29 16.01
C LYS A 30 22.13 -0.67 14.64
N LYS A 31 23.33 -0.16 14.30
CA LYS A 31 24.02 -0.51 13.05
C LYS A 31 24.49 -1.97 13.05
N SER A 32 25.08 -2.45 14.14
CA SER A 32 25.55 -3.84 14.26
C SER A 32 24.41 -4.84 14.16
N ILE A 33 23.28 -4.60 14.85
CA ILE A 33 22.05 -5.43 14.75
C ILE A 33 21.58 -5.54 13.30
N LYS A 34 21.58 -4.41 12.57
CA LYS A 34 21.15 -4.35 11.18
C LYS A 34 22.11 -5.05 10.22
N ALA A 35 23.42 -4.96 10.47
CA ALA A 35 24.44 -5.62 9.66
C ALA A 35 24.33 -7.15 9.77
N GLU A 36 24.18 -7.65 11.00
CA GLU A 36 24.08 -9.09 11.28
C GLU A 36 22.81 -9.72 10.72
N ASN A 37 21.75 -8.92 10.56
CA ASN A 37 20.44 -9.38 10.04
C ASN A 37 20.10 -8.71 8.69
N SER A 38 21.10 -8.48 7.85
CA SER A 38 20.91 -7.83 6.54
C SER A 38 20.01 -8.64 5.59
N ASP A 39 20.03 -9.97 5.73
CA ASP A 39 19.21 -10.91 4.95
C ASP A 39 17.81 -11.15 5.56
N ASP A 40 17.58 -10.76 6.82
CA ASP A 40 16.27 -10.95 7.46
C ASP A 40 15.24 -9.98 6.85
N PRO A 41 14.13 -10.45 6.26
CA PRO A 41 13.16 -9.60 5.58
C PRO A 41 12.53 -8.54 6.50
N THR A 42 12.46 -8.80 7.80
CA THR A 42 11.92 -7.89 8.82
C THR A 42 12.77 -6.65 8.97
N LEU A 43 14.10 -6.82 8.91
CA LEU A 43 15.05 -5.75 9.10
C LEU A 43 15.55 -5.20 7.77
N LYS A 44 15.50 -5.97 6.67
CA LYS A 44 16.07 -5.66 5.34
C LYS A 44 15.78 -4.23 4.86
N ASN A 45 14.53 -3.78 4.98
CA ASN A 45 14.08 -2.48 4.49
C ASN A 45 14.02 -1.39 5.58
N VAL A 46 14.48 -1.68 6.79
CA VAL A 46 14.48 -0.76 7.93
C VAL A 46 15.86 -0.09 8.04
N ALA A 47 15.90 1.24 8.07
CA ALA A 47 17.15 1.94 8.37
C ALA A 47 17.55 1.68 9.84
N ALA A 48 18.84 1.42 10.13
CA ALA A 48 19.31 1.14 11.49
C ALA A 48 18.87 2.20 12.51
N LYS A 49 18.90 3.49 12.15
CA LYS A 49 18.47 4.61 13.01
C LYS A 49 17.01 4.51 13.47
N ASN A 50 16.17 3.77 12.75
CA ASN A 50 14.75 3.62 13.04
C ASN A 50 14.46 2.46 13.99
N LEU A 51 15.43 1.59 14.30
CA LEU A 51 15.22 0.54 15.29
C LEU A 51 15.04 1.16 16.68
N ARG A 52 14.05 0.70 17.45
CA ARG A 52 13.87 1.05 18.85
C ARG A 52 14.44 -0.09 19.69
N LEU A 53 15.35 0.23 20.60
CA LEU A 53 16.05 -0.75 21.42
C LEU A 53 15.65 -0.59 22.88
N PHE A 54 15.44 -1.71 23.55
CA PHE A 54 15.08 -1.77 24.97
C PHE A 54 15.92 -2.83 25.67
N LEU A 55 16.26 -2.61 26.93
CA LEU A 55 16.93 -3.64 27.73
C LEU A 55 15.93 -4.73 28.11
N ALA A 56 16.29 -5.97 27.84
CA ALA A 56 15.55 -7.15 28.27
C ALA A 56 15.91 -7.48 29.73
N LYS A 57 15.59 -6.57 30.65
CA LYS A 57 15.88 -6.74 32.07
C LYS A 57 14.70 -7.32 32.83
N GLU A 58 15.00 -8.24 33.72
CA GLU A 58 14.13 -8.61 34.84
C GLU A 58 14.34 -7.62 36.00
N GLY A 59 13.55 -7.75 37.06
CA GLY A 59 13.76 -6.96 38.28
C GLY A 59 15.20 -7.10 38.81
N ASP A 60 15.67 -6.10 39.54
CA ASP A 60 16.98 -6.09 40.22
C ASP A 60 18.23 -6.26 39.32
N GLY A 61 18.17 -5.84 38.04
CA GLY A 61 19.35 -5.76 37.16
C GLY A 61 19.74 -7.08 36.46
N ALA A 62 18.93 -8.13 36.63
CA ALA A 62 19.11 -9.41 35.96
C ALA A 62 18.64 -9.37 34.49
N TRP A 63 19.25 -10.19 33.62
CA TRP A 63 18.80 -10.36 32.23
C TRP A 63 17.65 -11.34 32.09
N LEU A 64 16.78 -11.08 31.10
CA LEU A 64 15.63 -11.91 30.79
C LEU A 64 16.06 -13.32 30.35
N SER A 65 15.70 -14.32 31.15
CA SER A 65 16.08 -15.70 30.88
C SER A 65 15.35 -16.26 29.66
N SER A 66 16.09 -16.90 28.75
CA SER A 66 15.54 -17.51 27.53
C SER A 66 14.62 -18.71 27.78
N LEU A 67 14.55 -19.18 29.03
CA LEU A 67 13.72 -20.30 29.48
C LEU A 67 12.36 -19.85 30.05
N THR A 68 12.14 -18.55 30.23
CA THR A 68 10.86 -18.00 30.67
C THR A 68 9.76 -18.24 29.64
N GLU A 69 8.51 -18.32 30.10
CA GLU A 69 7.38 -18.46 29.19
C GLU A 69 7.21 -17.23 28.29
N ASP A 70 7.53 -16.04 28.79
CA ASP A 70 7.52 -14.81 27.99
C ASP A 70 8.50 -14.86 26.83
N VAL A 71 9.74 -15.36 27.04
CA VAL A 71 10.70 -15.50 25.92
C VAL A 71 10.31 -16.63 24.96
N LYS A 72 9.70 -17.72 25.45
CA LYS A 72 9.19 -18.77 24.55
C LYS A 72 8.07 -18.26 23.66
N LYS A 73 7.18 -17.41 24.18
CA LYS A 73 6.11 -16.74 23.43
C LYS A 73 6.67 -15.68 22.48
N LEU A 74 7.63 -14.88 22.94
CA LEU A 74 8.36 -13.92 22.11
C LEU A 74 8.97 -14.58 20.87
N LYS A 75 9.65 -15.72 21.03
CA LYS A 75 10.25 -16.47 19.91
C LYS A 75 9.21 -17.04 18.92
N LYS A 76 7.95 -17.15 19.32
CA LYS A 76 6.83 -17.51 18.44
C LYS A 76 6.16 -16.28 17.80
N GLY A 77 6.65 -15.08 18.08
CA GLY A 77 6.10 -13.81 17.58
C GLY A 77 4.95 -13.24 18.42
N GLU A 78 4.65 -13.83 19.58
CA GLU A 78 3.61 -13.32 20.48
C GLU A 78 4.14 -12.17 21.34
N LYS A 79 3.30 -11.15 21.60
CA LYS A 79 3.59 -10.08 22.57
C LYS A 79 2.89 -10.41 23.88
N THR A 80 3.64 -10.50 24.98
CA THR A 80 3.08 -10.69 26.32
C THR A 80 3.05 -9.36 27.07
N VAL A 81 2.18 -9.24 28.08
CA VAL A 81 2.08 -8.04 28.92
C VAL A 81 3.44 -7.64 29.52
N PHE A 82 4.27 -8.63 29.86
CA PHE A 82 5.62 -8.40 30.38
C PHE A 82 6.55 -7.82 29.31
N ILE A 83 6.56 -8.39 28.09
CA ILE A 83 7.36 -7.85 26.99
C ILE A 83 6.88 -6.45 26.59
N GLU A 84 5.56 -6.22 26.56
CA GLU A 84 4.99 -4.90 26.28
C GLU A 84 5.42 -3.85 27.31
N ALA A 85 5.43 -4.22 28.60
CA ALA A 85 5.91 -3.36 29.68
C ALA A 85 7.41 -3.03 29.61
N LEU A 86 8.23 -3.91 29.02
CA LEU A 86 9.65 -3.64 28.78
C LEU A 86 9.90 -2.75 27.55
N THR A 87 8.89 -2.59 26.68
CA THR A 87 9.00 -1.88 25.40
C THR A 87 8.16 -0.61 25.34
N GLN A 88 7.80 -0.01 26.47
CA GLN A 88 7.10 1.28 26.46
C GLN A 88 8.09 2.41 26.14
N GLU A 89 7.58 3.50 25.57
CA GLU A 89 8.42 4.57 25.00
C GLU A 89 9.41 5.18 26.00
N GLU A 90 9.03 5.25 27.27
CA GLU A 90 9.86 5.78 28.36
C GLU A 90 11.09 4.92 28.67
N GLN A 91 11.11 3.65 28.24
CA GLN A 91 12.23 2.74 28.44
C GLN A 91 13.12 2.61 27.19
N GLU A 92 12.86 3.39 26.14
CA GLU A 92 13.66 3.37 24.92
C GLU A 92 15.07 3.93 25.15
N LEU A 93 16.08 3.17 24.69
CA LEU A 93 17.47 3.58 24.74
C LEU A 93 17.75 4.72 23.76
N GLN A 94 18.39 5.79 24.25
CA GLN A 94 18.74 6.95 23.40
C GLN A 94 19.97 6.64 22.55
N ALA A 95 19.98 7.12 21.32
CA ALA A 95 20.99 6.71 20.34
C ALA A 95 22.40 7.21 20.69
N GLU A 96 22.47 8.37 21.35
CA GLU A 96 23.66 9.04 21.83
C GLU A 96 24.24 8.44 23.11
N ASP A 97 23.48 7.61 23.84
CA ASP A 97 23.95 7.03 25.09
C ASP A 97 25.07 6.02 24.83
N PRO A 98 26.17 6.06 25.61
CA PRO A 98 27.21 5.04 25.54
C PRO A 98 26.72 3.74 26.19
N LEU A 99 27.11 2.60 25.64
CA LEU A 99 26.66 1.30 26.12
C LEU A 99 27.15 1.01 27.54
N GLU A 100 28.32 1.52 27.94
CA GLU A 100 28.82 1.42 29.32
C GLU A 100 27.84 2.00 30.35
N ASP A 101 27.18 3.13 30.04
CA ASP A 101 26.19 3.76 30.91
C ASP A 101 24.87 2.98 30.89
N VAL A 102 24.44 2.55 29.71
CA VAL A 102 23.21 1.77 29.53
C VAL A 102 23.28 0.42 30.24
N LEU A 103 24.45 -0.23 30.22
CA LEU A 103 24.69 -1.53 30.84
C LEU A 103 25.12 -1.41 32.30
N TYR A 104 25.26 -0.19 32.84
CA TYR A 104 25.67 0.03 34.22
C TYR A 104 24.69 -0.61 35.21
N GLY A 105 25.22 -1.40 36.14
CA GLY A 105 24.42 -2.10 37.16
C GLY A 105 23.68 -3.34 36.65
N MET A 106 23.90 -3.75 35.40
CA MET A 106 23.43 -5.03 34.89
C MET A 106 24.45 -6.13 35.18
N ASP A 107 23.96 -7.36 35.36
CA ASP A 107 24.84 -8.53 35.42
C ASP A 107 25.65 -8.67 34.11
N PRO A 108 26.87 -9.25 34.14
CA PRO A 108 27.61 -9.54 32.91
C PRO A 108 26.80 -10.44 31.94
N PRO A 109 26.68 -10.08 30.65
CA PRO A 109 25.98 -10.88 29.64
C PRO A 109 26.46 -12.34 29.60
N SER A 110 25.52 -13.29 29.59
CA SER A 110 25.84 -14.72 29.56
C SER A 110 24.93 -15.51 28.62
N ALA A 111 25.22 -16.81 28.45
CA ALA A 111 24.45 -17.68 27.57
C ALA A 111 23.01 -17.89 28.11
N ARG A 112 22.09 -18.19 27.20
CA ARG A 112 20.66 -18.47 27.51
C ARG A 112 19.89 -17.28 28.09
N GLN A 113 20.31 -16.06 27.78
CA GLN A 113 19.62 -14.82 28.16
C GLN A 113 19.28 -14.01 26.91
N ILE A 114 18.27 -13.16 27.00
CA ILE A 114 18.01 -12.07 26.06
C ILE A 114 18.48 -10.79 26.75
N HIS A 115 19.23 -9.97 26.03
CA HIS A 115 19.81 -8.74 26.56
C HIS A 115 19.13 -7.51 25.96
N VAL A 116 18.77 -7.56 24.68
CA VAL A 116 18.16 -6.45 23.96
C VAL A 116 16.89 -6.90 23.25
N LEU A 117 15.80 -6.17 23.48
CA LEU A 117 14.58 -6.27 22.69
C LEU A 117 14.65 -5.25 21.55
N VAL A 118 14.50 -5.74 20.33
CA VAL A 118 14.50 -4.93 19.11
C VAL A 118 13.06 -4.76 18.67
N VAL A 119 12.54 -3.55 18.78
CA VAL A 119 11.23 -3.21 18.22
C VAL A 119 11.48 -2.51 16.90
N VAL A 120 10.98 -3.12 15.84
CA VAL A 120 10.87 -2.46 14.54
C VAL A 120 9.61 -1.61 14.62
N PRO A 121 9.69 -0.27 14.48
CA PRO A 121 8.49 0.55 14.40
C PRO A 121 7.61 -0.03 13.32
N GLU A 122 6.33 -0.16 13.62
CA GLU A 122 5.35 -0.77 12.71
C GLU A 122 5.51 -0.21 11.30
N GLN A 123 5.93 1.07 11.24
CA GLN A 123 6.49 1.88 10.15
C GLN A 123 7.34 1.22 9.04
N TRP A 124 8.01 0.09 9.30
CA TRP A 124 8.92 -0.54 8.31
C TRP A 124 8.90 -2.07 8.26
N THR A 125 7.99 -2.74 8.96
CA THR A 125 7.82 -4.20 8.79
C THR A 125 7.16 -4.50 7.46
N SER A 126 7.92 -5.08 6.53
CA SER A 126 7.42 -5.64 5.27
C SER A 126 6.76 -6.99 5.56
N ALA A 127 5.56 -6.99 6.16
CA ALA A 127 4.70 -8.17 6.29
C ALA A 127 3.24 -7.73 6.04
N PRO A 128 2.42 -8.60 5.43
CA PRO A 128 1.20 -8.22 4.70
C PRO A 128 0.20 -7.54 5.63
N ILE A 129 -0.50 -6.54 5.08
CA ILE A 129 -1.60 -5.87 5.75
C ILE A 129 -2.73 -6.90 5.89
N VAL A 130 -2.68 -7.65 6.97
CA VAL A 130 -3.83 -8.37 7.50
C VAL A 130 -4.00 -7.90 8.92
N SER A 131 -4.93 -6.94 9.06
CA SER A 131 -5.62 -6.62 10.30
C SER A 131 -4.72 -6.19 11.48
N GLN A 132 -4.16 -5.00 11.41
CA GLN A 132 -4.17 -4.14 12.59
C GLN A 132 -5.55 -3.45 12.60
N ASP A 133 -6.34 -3.74 13.62
CA ASP A 133 -7.57 -3.00 14.02
C ASP A 133 -8.87 -3.19 13.19
N GLY A 134 -8.98 -4.20 12.33
CA GLY A 134 -10.25 -4.48 11.61
C GLY A 134 -10.65 -3.43 10.55
N VAL A 135 -9.68 -2.60 10.13
CA VAL A 135 -9.81 -1.59 9.07
C VAL A 135 -9.89 -2.23 7.68
N PHE A 136 -9.17 -3.33 7.48
CA PHE A 136 -9.11 -4.08 6.22
C PHE A 136 -9.74 -5.46 6.41
N ASP A 137 -10.80 -5.72 5.65
CA ASP A 137 -11.39 -7.05 5.52
C ASP A 137 -10.94 -7.70 4.21
N HIS A 138 -10.92 -9.03 4.16
CA HIS A 138 -10.70 -9.72 2.89
C HIS A 138 -11.77 -9.29 1.88
N CYS A 139 -11.35 -8.97 0.64
CA CYS A 139 -12.28 -8.52 -0.39
C CYS A 139 -13.22 -9.66 -0.81
N ILE A 140 -14.49 -9.55 -0.40
CA ILE A 140 -15.54 -10.49 -0.79
C ILE A 140 -16.21 -10.09 -2.10
N HIS A 141 -15.96 -8.86 -2.59
CA HIS A 141 -16.54 -8.40 -3.84
C HIS A 141 -16.02 -9.22 -5.05
N PRO A 142 -16.88 -10.00 -5.73
CA PRO A 142 -16.45 -11.03 -6.68
C PRO A 142 -15.82 -10.46 -7.95
N PHE A 143 -16.12 -9.19 -8.28
CA PHE A 143 -15.44 -8.51 -9.39
C PHE A 143 -14.02 -8.04 -9.04
N PHE A 144 -13.79 -7.56 -7.81
CA PHE A 144 -12.50 -6.96 -7.44
C PHE A 144 -11.50 -8.03 -7.04
N SER A 145 -11.91 -9.07 -6.32
CA SER A 145 -11.02 -10.14 -5.84
C SER A 145 -10.25 -10.88 -6.94
N GLN A 146 -10.75 -10.89 -8.18
CA GLN A 146 -10.12 -11.55 -9.33
C GLN A 146 -9.06 -10.70 -10.05
N PHE A 147 -8.90 -9.40 -9.76
CA PHE A 147 -7.93 -8.55 -10.46
C PHE A 147 -6.49 -9.09 -10.50
N PRO A 148 -5.93 -9.70 -9.42
CA PRO A 148 -4.56 -10.21 -9.43
C PRO A 148 -4.39 -11.36 -10.44
N THR A 149 -5.46 -12.12 -10.69
CA THR A 149 -5.47 -13.30 -11.57
C THR A 149 -5.96 -13.04 -12.98
N VAL A 150 -6.57 -11.88 -13.27
CA VAL A 150 -7.07 -11.54 -14.61
C VAL A 150 -5.89 -11.23 -15.51
N ASP A 151 -5.79 -11.89 -16.65
CA ASP A 151 -4.79 -11.60 -17.68
C ASP A 151 -5.44 -10.98 -18.92
N GLN A 152 -4.63 -10.27 -19.70
CA GLN A 152 -5.06 -9.72 -20.98
C GLN A 152 -5.07 -10.81 -22.05
N VAL A 153 -6.18 -10.93 -22.77
CA VAL A 153 -6.35 -11.83 -23.92
C VAL A 153 -6.73 -10.99 -25.13
N GLY A 154 -5.75 -10.77 -26.03
CA GLY A 154 -5.91 -9.81 -27.13
C GLY A 154 -6.18 -8.40 -26.60
N ASP A 155 -7.24 -7.76 -27.08
CA ASP A 155 -7.66 -6.42 -26.63
C ASP A 155 -8.68 -6.46 -25.48
N TRP A 156 -8.70 -7.55 -24.70
CA TRP A 156 -9.71 -7.75 -23.66
C TRP A 156 -9.10 -8.11 -22.31
N LEU A 157 -9.71 -7.57 -21.25
CA LEU A 157 -9.63 -8.17 -19.91
C LEU A 157 -10.91 -8.97 -19.69
N GLU A 158 -10.77 -10.25 -19.37
CA GLU A 158 -11.89 -11.16 -19.15
C GLU A 158 -12.05 -11.47 -17.66
N PHE A 159 -13.28 -11.40 -17.19
CA PHE A 159 -13.66 -11.49 -15.80
C PHE A 159 -14.73 -12.58 -15.64
N SER A 160 -14.58 -13.43 -14.62
CA SER A 160 -15.60 -14.42 -14.26
C SER A 160 -16.90 -13.75 -13.78
N SER A 161 -16.76 -12.60 -13.12
CA SER A 161 -17.86 -11.79 -12.57
C SER A 161 -18.19 -10.57 -13.41
N LEU A 162 -19.43 -10.09 -13.32
CA LEU A 162 -19.88 -8.90 -14.05
C LEU A 162 -19.21 -7.63 -13.52
N LEU A 163 -18.68 -6.82 -14.44
CA LEU A 163 -18.23 -5.46 -14.16
C LEU A 163 -19.39 -4.63 -13.58
N PRO A 164 -19.19 -3.89 -12.46
CA PRO A 164 -20.25 -3.09 -11.85
C PRO A 164 -20.86 -2.04 -12.80
N LEU A 165 -20.04 -1.42 -13.66
CA LEU A 165 -20.44 -0.29 -14.50
C LEU A 165 -21.12 -0.72 -15.81
N THR A 166 -20.61 -1.77 -16.46
CA THR A 166 -21.10 -2.20 -17.78
C THR A 166 -22.05 -3.39 -17.70
N ARG A 167 -22.05 -4.13 -16.58
CA ARG A 167 -22.76 -5.40 -16.41
C ARG A 167 -22.37 -6.42 -17.49
N ARG A 168 -21.08 -6.45 -17.84
CA ARG A 168 -20.47 -7.39 -18.78
C ARG A 168 -19.30 -8.09 -18.11
N GLN A 169 -18.88 -9.24 -18.66
CA GLN A 169 -17.74 -10.01 -18.17
C GLN A 169 -16.43 -9.65 -18.88
N LYS A 170 -16.45 -8.71 -19.83
CA LYS A 170 -15.26 -8.29 -20.56
C LYS A 170 -15.10 -6.77 -20.54
N LEU A 171 -13.86 -6.30 -20.49
CA LEU A 171 -13.46 -4.91 -20.66
C LEU A 171 -12.61 -4.80 -21.92
N TYR A 172 -13.03 -3.97 -22.87
CA TYR A 172 -12.27 -3.71 -24.09
C TYR A 172 -11.15 -2.69 -23.81
N ILE A 173 -9.92 -3.06 -24.15
CA ILE A 173 -8.73 -2.23 -24.01
C ILE A 173 -8.58 -1.40 -25.29
N ARG A 174 -8.92 -0.13 -25.21
CA ARG A 174 -8.76 0.82 -26.31
C ARG A 174 -7.29 1.15 -26.51
N SER A 175 -6.89 1.49 -27.73
CA SER A 175 -5.56 2.08 -27.98
C SER A 175 -5.32 3.36 -27.18
N SER A 176 -6.38 4.14 -26.94
CA SER A 176 -6.29 5.31 -26.06
C SER A 176 -6.06 4.95 -24.59
N TYR A 177 -6.48 3.77 -24.14
CA TYR A 177 -6.25 3.33 -22.76
C TYR A 177 -4.77 3.05 -22.51
N THR A 178 -4.11 2.34 -23.44
CA THR A 178 -2.68 2.03 -23.32
C THR A 178 -1.85 3.31 -23.34
N VAL A 179 -2.05 4.17 -24.33
CA VAL A 179 -1.29 5.44 -24.47
C VAL A 179 -1.47 6.35 -23.26
N ILE A 180 -2.70 6.54 -22.78
CA ILE A 180 -2.95 7.38 -21.60
C ILE A 180 -2.35 6.75 -20.35
N ALA A 181 -2.50 5.45 -20.13
CA ALA A 181 -1.97 4.80 -18.93
C ALA A 181 -0.44 4.80 -18.90
N ASP A 182 0.22 4.52 -20.02
CA ASP A 182 1.69 4.49 -20.10
C ASP A 182 2.30 5.86 -19.75
N GLN A 183 1.63 6.96 -20.11
CA GLN A 183 2.08 8.32 -19.76
C GLN A 183 1.66 8.74 -18.35
N ALA A 184 0.40 8.48 -17.98
CA ALA A 184 -0.16 8.91 -16.69
C ALA A 184 0.49 8.19 -15.50
N LEU A 185 0.90 6.93 -15.67
CA LEU A 185 1.49 6.11 -14.63
C LEU A 185 3.03 6.15 -14.63
N LEU A 186 3.64 6.85 -15.58
CA LEU A 186 5.09 7.01 -15.63
C LEU A 186 5.55 7.91 -14.47
N ASN A 187 6.19 7.27 -13.49
CA ASN A 187 6.84 7.93 -12.37
C ASN A 187 8.29 7.41 -12.26
N PRO A 188 9.27 8.06 -12.92
CA PRO A 188 10.66 7.61 -12.91
C PRO A 188 11.34 7.86 -11.56
N ASP A 189 10.82 8.79 -10.77
CA ASP A 189 11.29 9.10 -9.41
C ASP A 189 10.31 8.50 -8.40
N GLY A 190 10.58 7.26 -8.00
CA GLY A 190 9.70 6.49 -7.12
C GLY A 190 9.54 7.06 -5.70
N ASP A 191 10.38 8.03 -5.32
CA ASP A 191 10.30 8.74 -4.03
C ASP A 191 9.39 9.97 -4.11
N MET A 192 9.00 10.40 -5.32
CA MET A 192 8.11 11.52 -5.55
C MET A 192 6.69 11.05 -5.88
N VAL A 193 5.70 11.83 -5.47
CA VAL A 193 4.30 11.59 -5.81
C VAL A 193 4.02 11.94 -7.27
N LYS A 194 3.13 11.17 -7.92
CA LYS A 194 2.66 11.44 -9.28
C LYS A 194 1.18 11.78 -9.29
N TYR A 195 0.81 12.89 -9.92
CA TYR A 195 -0.58 13.27 -10.12
C TYR A 195 -0.96 13.23 -11.59
N ALA A 196 -2.07 12.56 -11.90
CA ALA A 196 -2.63 12.48 -13.24
C ALA A 196 -4.16 12.65 -13.21
N VAL A 197 -4.68 13.36 -14.21
CA VAL A 197 -6.11 13.57 -14.43
C VAL A 197 -6.48 13.08 -15.82
N VAL A 198 -7.49 12.22 -15.91
CA VAL A 198 -8.10 11.83 -17.18
C VAL A 198 -9.48 12.43 -17.28
N THR A 199 -9.65 13.28 -18.29
CA THR A 199 -10.88 14.02 -18.54
C THR A 199 -11.45 13.80 -19.93
N GLY A 200 -12.65 14.30 -20.19
CA GLY A 200 -13.33 14.14 -21.48
C GLY A 200 -14.84 14.02 -21.36
N THR A 201 -15.51 13.82 -22.49
CA THR A 201 -16.98 13.81 -22.61
C THR A 201 -17.63 12.84 -21.61
N PRO A 202 -18.69 13.25 -20.89
CA PRO A 202 -19.43 12.33 -20.01
C PRO A 202 -19.95 11.12 -20.79
N GLY A 203 -19.69 9.91 -20.29
CA GLY A 203 -20.19 8.67 -20.92
C GLY A 203 -19.26 8.05 -21.96
N VAL A 204 -18.04 8.57 -22.12
CA VAL A 204 -17.01 8.03 -23.02
C VAL A 204 -16.21 6.86 -22.42
N GLY A 205 -16.43 6.50 -21.15
CA GLY A 205 -15.80 5.32 -20.52
C GLY A 205 -14.71 5.59 -19.49
N LYS A 206 -14.49 6.85 -19.06
CA LYS A 206 -13.48 7.20 -18.03
C LYS A 206 -13.53 6.34 -16.76
N SER A 207 -14.72 6.11 -16.20
CA SER A 207 -14.90 5.26 -15.02
C SER A 207 -14.52 3.79 -15.28
N VAL A 208 -14.76 3.29 -16.50
CA VAL A 208 -14.33 1.93 -16.90
C VAL A 208 -12.81 1.88 -17.09
N PHE A 209 -12.21 2.97 -17.58
CA PHE A 209 -10.75 3.09 -17.70
C PHE A 209 -10.04 3.02 -16.35
N VAL A 210 -10.65 3.49 -15.25
CA VAL A 210 -10.08 3.31 -13.90
C VAL A 210 -9.88 1.83 -13.56
N TYR A 211 -10.76 0.93 -14.01
CA TYR A 211 -10.54 -0.52 -13.84
C TYR A 211 -9.34 -1.02 -14.64
N TYR A 212 -9.10 -0.50 -15.85
CA TYR A 212 -7.90 -0.85 -16.61
C TYR A 212 -6.62 -0.33 -15.92
N VAL A 213 -6.65 0.90 -15.39
CA VAL A 213 -5.54 1.48 -14.63
C VAL A 213 -5.25 0.68 -13.35
N MET A 214 -6.30 0.31 -12.61
CA MET A 214 -6.18 -0.56 -11.43
C MET A 214 -5.55 -1.90 -11.80
N TRP A 215 -5.99 -2.53 -12.88
CA TRP A 215 -5.40 -3.79 -13.36
C TRP A 215 -3.92 -3.64 -13.74
N ARG A 216 -3.54 -2.58 -14.47
CA ARG A 216 -2.14 -2.29 -14.82
C ARG A 216 -1.27 -2.16 -13.57
N LEU A 217 -1.67 -1.32 -12.61
CA LEU A 217 -0.93 -1.11 -11.37
C LEU A 217 -0.80 -2.40 -10.53
N ILE A 218 -1.84 -3.23 -10.48
CA ILE A 218 -1.82 -4.52 -9.79
C ILE A 218 -0.84 -5.49 -10.46
N LYS A 219 -0.78 -5.52 -11.80
CA LYS A 219 0.19 -6.33 -12.54
C LYS A 219 1.63 -5.87 -12.31
N ASP A 220 1.82 -4.57 -12.16
CA ASP A 220 3.10 -3.96 -11.80
C ASP A 220 3.42 -4.07 -10.29
N LYS A 221 2.58 -4.80 -9.52
CA LYS A 221 2.72 -5.02 -8.07
C LYS A 221 2.79 -3.73 -7.26
N LYS A 222 2.19 -2.64 -7.77
CA LYS A 222 2.04 -1.37 -7.07
C LYS A 222 0.90 -1.46 -6.07
N ARG A 223 1.02 -0.74 -4.96
CA ARG A 223 -0.06 -0.60 -3.99
C ARG A 223 -1.13 0.32 -4.56
N VAL A 224 -2.40 -0.07 -4.42
CA VAL A 224 -3.52 0.65 -5.03
C VAL A 224 -4.64 0.82 -4.01
N LEU A 225 -5.08 2.06 -3.79
CA LEU A 225 -6.29 2.38 -3.06
C LEU A 225 -7.32 2.95 -4.02
N PHE A 226 -8.35 2.18 -4.35
CA PHE A 226 -9.44 2.65 -5.19
C PHE A 226 -10.58 3.19 -4.33
N ILE A 227 -10.78 4.52 -4.40
CA ILE A 227 -11.83 5.23 -3.68
C ILE A 227 -13.12 5.12 -4.49
N THR A 228 -13.98 4.22 -4.02
CA THR A 228 -15.30 3.94 -4.58
C THR A 228 -16.40 4.59 -3.75
N ARG A 229 -17.66 4.46 -4.19
CA ARG A 229 -18.83 4.84 -3.38
C ARG A 229 -19.17 3.83 -2.27
N GLN A 230 -18.53 2.66 -2.24
CA GLN A 230 -18.81 1.55 -1.31
C GLN A 230 -17.60 0.61 -1.21
N PRO A 231 -17.31 0.13 0.00
CA PRO A 231 -16.04 0.43 0.69
C PRO A 231 -14.82 0.55 -0.23
N PRO A 232 -13.88 1.47 0.05
CA PRO A 232 -12.65 1.58 -0.74
C PRO A 232 -11.94 0.22 -0.88
N ILE A 233 -11.46 -0.06 -2.07
CA ILE A 233 -10.76 -1.32 -2.35
C ILE A 233 -9.26 -1.05 -2.27
N TYR A 234 -8.55 -1.85 -1.47
CA TYR A 234 -7.11 -1.72 -1.30
C TYR A 234 -6.39 -2.97 -1.79
N PHE A 235 -5.34 -2.78 -2.57
CA PHE A 235 -4.40 -3.82 -2.96
C PHE A 235 -3.03 -3.50 -2.35
N ASP A 236 -2.52 -4.42 -1.53
CA ASP A 236 -1.27 -4.24 -0.78
C ASP A 236 0.00 -4.63 -1.55
N GLY A 237 -0.13 -5.00 -2.83
CA GLY A 237 0.94 -5.59 -3.64
C GLY A 237 0.80 -7.12 -3.82
N SER A 238 -0.05 -7.76 -3.00
CA SER A 238 -0.28 -9.21 -3.03
C SER A 238 -1.76 -9.57 -3.09
N THR A 239 -2.56 -9.02 -2.17
CA THR A 239 -3.97 -9.37 -1.96
C THR A 239 -4.87 -8.15 -1.96
N ILE A 240 -6.14 -8.37 -2.27
CA ILE A 240 -7.16 -7.32 -2.31
C ILE A 240 -8.00 -7.38 -1.05
N HIS A 241 -8.22 -6.21 -0.48
CA HIS A 241 -8.92 -5.95 0.76
C HIS A 241 -10.01 -4.90 0.55
N GLU A 242 -11.05 -4.96 1.36
CA GLU A 242 -12.06 -3.91 1.51
C GLU A 242 -11.72 -3.07 2.75
N CYS A 243 -11.77 -1.74 2.60
CA CYS A 243 -11.50 -0.81 3.68
C CYS A 243 -12.82 -0.37 4.31
N LYS A 244 -13.06 -0.69 5.58
CA LYS A 244 -14.24 -0.13 6.29
C LYS A 244 -14.14 1.39 6.44
N GLN A 245 -12.93 1.87 6.68
CA GLN A 245 -12.57 3.28 6.82
C GLN A 245 -11.17 3.50 6.26
N LEU A 246 -10.84 4.75 5.87
CA LEU A 246 -9.47 5.07 5.47
C LEU A 246 -8.53 4.96 6.68
N PRO A 247 -7.28 4.50 6.49
CA PRO A 247 -6.27 4.51 7.54
C PRO A 247 -6.04 5.91 8.08
N TYR A 248 -5.63 5.99 9.35
CA TYR A 248 -5.24 7.25 9.98
C TYR A 248 -4.28 8.04 9.08
N SER A 249 -4.55 9.33 8.87
CA SER A 249 -3.80 10.18 7.92
C SER A 249 -2.32 10.32 8.27
N GLY A 250 -1.95 10.15 9.54
CA GLY A 250 -0.55 10.16 9.98
C GLY A 250 0.19 8.83 9.77
N ASN A 251 -0.47 7.78 9.25
CA ASN A 251 0.18 6.50 8.96
C ASN A 251 1.05 6.62 7.69
N GLN A 252 2.32 7.02 7.88
CA GLN A 252 3.29 7.23 6.79
C GLN A 252 3.70 5.95 6.06
N GLN A 253 3.35 4.77 6.57
CA GLN A 253 3.58 3.52 5.84
C GLN A 253 2.53 3.32 4.77
N PHE A 254 1.29 3.53 5.19
CA PHE A 254 0.17 3.36 4.33
C PHE A 254 0.17 4.50 3.31
N TRP A 255 0.32 5.73 3.79
CA TRP A 255 0.36 6.91 2.95
C TRP A 255 1.80 7.23 2.53
N SER A 256 2.19 6.71 1.38
CA SER A 256 3.53 6.80 0.83
C SER A 256 3.52 6.99 -0.70
N PRO A 257 4.60 7.53 -1.30
CA PRO A 257 4.61 7.90 -2.73
C PRO A 257 4.31 6.74 -3.69
N ASP A 258 4.61 5.49 -3.27
CA ASP A 258 4.34 4.27 -4.02
C ASP A 258 2.86 3.84 -4.02
N LEU A 259 2.04 4.36 -3.10
CA LEU A 259 0.60 4.14 -3.08
C LEU A 259 -0.09 4.96 -4.17
N TRP A 260 -0.83 4.27 -5.04
CA TRP A 260 -1.69 4.90 -6.04
C TRP A 260 -3.14 4.98 -5.57
N CYS A 261 -3.61 6.20 -5.32
CA CYS A 261 -5.02 6.48 -5.05
C CYS A 261 -5.78 6.69 -6.36
N LEU A 262 -6.71 5.80 -6.67
CA LEU A 262 -7.59 5.92 -7.83
C LEU A 262 -8.91 6.56 -7.40
N VAL A 263 -9.29 7.66 -8.04
CA VAL A 263 -10.50 8.42 -7.70
C VAL A 263 -11.35 8.62 -8.96
N ASP A 264 -12.67 8.40 -8.84
CA ASP A 264 -13.63 8.62 -9.92
C ASP A 264 -14.64 9.72 -9.54
N SER A 265 -14.67 10.78 -10.35
CA SER A 265 -15.70 11.81 -10.37
C SER A 265 -15.85 12.66 -9.09
N VAL A 266 -14.86 12.62 -8.19
CA VAL A 266 -14.78 13.45 -6.97
C VAL A 266 -13.41 14.11 -6.93
N ASP A 267 -13.33 15.39 -6.53
CA ASP A 267 -12.05 16.06 -6.32
C ASP A 267 -11.33 15.37 -5.13
N PRO A 268 -10.13 14.79 -5.35
CA PRO A 268 -9.39 14.09 -4.31
C PRO A 268 -9.11 14.93 -3.06
N THR A 269 -9.00 16.26 -3.18
CA THR A 269 -8.78 17.16 -2.02
C THR A 269 -9.97 17.21 -1.07
N ASN A 270 -11.15 16.77 -1.52
CA ASN A 270 -12.37 16.71 -0.72
C ASN A 270 -12.60 15.34 -0.08
N VAL A 271 -11.69 14.37 -0.28
CA VAL A 271 -11.78 13.06 0.36
C VAL A 271 -11.29 13.19 1.81
N ALA A 272 -12.22 13.21 2.75
CA ALA A 272 -11.91 13.35 4.17
C ALA A 272 -10.95 12.25 4.65
N GLY A 273 -9.89 12.67 5.35
CA GLY A 273 -8.89 11.76 5.91
C GLY A 273 -7.79 11.28 4.96
N MET A 274 -7.82 11.68 3.68
CA MET A 274 -6.79 11.32 2.71
C MET A 274 -5.65 12.37 2.69
N PRO A 275 -4.41 12.03 3.10
CA PRO A 275 -3.25 12.91 2.99
C PRO A 275 -2.70 12.89 1.56
N ILE A 276 -3.32 13.67 0.66
CA ILE A 276 -3.05 13.64 -0.78
C ILE A 276 -1.59 13.90 -1.16
N GLU A 277 -0.88 14.72 -0.38
CA GLU A 277 0.52 15.10 -0.61
C GLU A 277 1.49 13.94 -0.40
N CYS A 278 1.04 12.86 0.26
CA CYS A 278 1.87 11.69 0.54
C CYS A 278 1.78 10.60 -0.52
N CYS A 279 0.83 10.66 -1.47
CA CYS A 279 0.54 9.54 -2.37
C CYS A 279 0.43 9.96 -3.83
N SER A 280 0.65 9.01 -4.74
CA SER A 280 0.33 9.21 -6.15
C SER A 280 -1.18 9.14 -6.37
N VAL A 281 -1.73 9.98 -7.26
CA VAL A 281 -3.18 10.08 -7.49
C VAL A 281 -3.49 10.03 -8.98
N PHE A 282 -4.41 9.15 -9.32
CA PHE A 282 -5.03 9.11 -10.65
C PHE A 282 -6.51 9.44 -10.54
N LEU A 283 -6.91 10.55 -11.15
CA LEU A 283 -8.28 11.05 -11.12
C LEU A 283 -8.95 10.89 -12.48
N ALA A 284 -10.03 10.11 -12.56
CA ALA A 284 -10.92 10.11 -13.71
C ALA A 284 -12.08 11.07 -13.44
N SER A 285 -12.24 12.12 -14.24
CA SER A 285 -13.29 13.11 -13.98
C SER A 285 -13.79 13.82 -15.24
N THR A 286 -15.04 14.28 -15.24
CA THR A 286 -15.51 15.19 -16.29
C THR A 286 -14.81 16.55 -16.19
N PRO A 287 -14.68 17.33 -17.28
CA PRO A 287 -13.91 18.59 -17.30
C PRO A 287 -14.63 19.75 -16.58
N ARG A 288 -15.34 19.45 -15.49
CA ARG A 288 -16.05 20.45 -14.69
C ARG A 288 -15.12 20.98 -13.61
N ARG A 289 -15.24 22.30 -13.37
CA ARG A 289 -14.33 23.06 -12.49
C ARG A 289 -14.43 22.61 -11.03
N ASP A 290 -15.61 22.14 -10.61
CA ASP A 290 -15.92 21.60 -9.28
C ASP A 290 -15.30 20.22 -8.99
N CYS A 291 -14.83 19.50 -10.00
CA CYS A 291 -14.32 18.14 -9.82
C CYS A 291 -12.78 18.02 -9.94
N ILE A 292 -12.09 19.07 -10.38
CA ILE A 292 -10.63 19.04 -10.65
C ILE A 292 -9.93 20.35 -10.28
N GLY A 293 -10.65 21.30 -9.68
CA GLY A 293 -10.23 22.70 -9.56
C GLY A 293 -9.07 22.89 -8.59
N GLU A 294 -9.17 22.31 -7.38
CA GLU A 294 -8.12 22.42 -6.37
C GLU A 294 -7.00 21.41 -6.64
N PHE A 295 -7.34 20.18 -7.04
CA PHE A 295 -6.35 19.17 -7.41
C PHE A 295 -5.35 19.67 -8.47
N LYS A 296 -5.81 20.41 -9.48
CA LYS A 296 -4.94 20.99 -10.53
C LYS A 296 -3.94 22.03 -10.03
N LYS A 297 -4.13 22.58 -8.83
CA LYS A 297 -3.24 23.59 -8.24
C LYS A 297 -2.14 22.96 -7.38
N LEU A 298 -2.20 21.65 -7.15
CA LEU A 298 -1.21 20.95 -6.34
C LEU A 298 0.17 20.94 -7.00
N VAL A 299 1.19 20.71 -6.18
CA VAL A 299 2.57 20.50 -6.58
C VAL A 299 2.94 19.06 -6.22
N PRO A 300 3.45 18.24 -7.17
CA PRO A 300 3.68 18.57 -8.58
C PRO A 300 2.38 18.81 -9.35
N THR A 301 2.42 19.61 -10.42
CA THR A 301 1.22 19.88 -11.20
C THR A 301 0.69 18.60 -11.85
N PRO A 302 -0.62 18.27 -11.72
CA PRO A 302 -1.16 17.06 -12.33
C PRO A 302 -1.09 17.08 -13.86
N ASP A 303 -0.64 15.98 -14.45
CA ASP A 303 -0.71 15.77 -15.89
C ASP A 303 -2.15 15.56 -16.33
N VAL A 304 -2.60 16.29 -17.33
CA VAL A 304 -4.00 16.25 -17.79
C VAL A 304 -4.09 15.57 -19.16
N PHE A 305 -4.80 14.45 -19.21
CA PHE A 305 -5.06 13.68 -20.41
C PHE A 305 -6.54 13.77 -20.81
N TYR A 306 -6.80 13.84 -22.11
CA TYR A 306 -8.15 13.86 -22.66
C TYR A 306 -8.47 12.51 -23.30
N MET A 307 -9.49 11.84 -22.78
CA MET A 307 -10.00 10.59 -23.32
C MET A 307 -10.81 10.87 -24.60
N PRO A 308 -10.41 10.32 -25.75
CA PRO A 308 -11.11 10.55 -27.01
C PRO A 308 -12.45 9.80 -27.05
N LEU A 309 -13.35 10.31 -27.90
CA LEU A 309 -14.57 9.61 -28.28
C LEU A 309 -14.25 8.24 -28.90
N TRP A 310 -15.21 7.33 -28.83
CA TRP A 310 -15.05 6.01 -29.46
C TRP A 310 -15.13 6.10 -30.97
N THR A 311 -14.26 5.36 -31.67
CA THR A 311 -14.38 5.21 -33.13
C THR A 311 -15.48 4.20 -33.46
N LYS A 312 -15.96 4.22 -34.72
CA LYS A 312 -17.01 3.29 -35.17
C LYS A 312 -16.51 1.84 -35.11
N GLU A 313 -15.23 1.62 -35.37
CA GLU A 313 -14.56 0.31 -35.32
C GLU A 313 -14.46 -0.21 -33.88
N GLU A 314 -14.05 0.64 -32.92
CA GLU A 314 -14.03 0.28 -31.49
C GLU A 314 -15.45 -0.10 -31.03
N LEU A 315 -16.47 0.65 -31.47
CA LEU A 315 -17.87 0.39 -31.14
C LEU A 315 -18.39 -0.90 -31.75
N ALA A 316 -18.06 -1.18 -33.01
CA ALA A 316 -18.43 -2.42 -33.70
C ALA A 316 -17.87 -3.64 -32.96
N THR A 317 -16.65 -3.54 -32.42
CA THR A 317 -16.03 -4.59 -31.61
C THR A 317 -16.81 -4.90 -30.34
N ILE A 318 -17.35 -3.90 -29.65
CA ILE A 318 -18.07 -4.09 -28.39
C ILE A 318 -19.59 -4.27 -28.57
N ALA A 319 -20.15 -3.91 -29.73
CA ALA A 319 -21.58 -3.95 -30.00
C ALA A 319 -22.24 -5.33 -29.77
N PRO A 320 -21.61 -6.49 -30.11
CA PRO A 320 -22.17 -7.80 -29.81
C PRO A 320 -22.45 -8.04 -28.32
N MET A 321 -21.76 -7.33 -27.42
CA MET A 321 -22.00 -7.40 -25.99
C MET A 321 -23.33 -6.73 -25.58
N TYR A 322 -23.96 -5.96 -26.46
CA TYR A 322 -25.20 -5.22 -26.20
C TYR A 322 -26.30 -5.59 -27.21
N PRO A 323 -26.88 -6.81 -27.15
CA PRO A 323 -27.85 -7.26 -28.15
C PRO A 323 -29.08 -6.36 -28.28
N HIS A 324 -29.51 -5.71 -27.19
CA HIS A 324 -30.65 -4.79 -27.20
C HIS A 324 -30.42 -3.53 -28.05
N ALA A 325 -29.16 -3.18 -28.30
CA ALA A 325 -28.78 -2.02 -29.11
C ALA A 325 -28.37 -2.41 -30.54
N ALA A 326 -28.33 -3.70 -30.88
CA ALA A 326 -27.80 -4.20 -32.14
C ALA A 326 -28.42 -3.54 -33.38
N ALA A 327 -29.73 -3.27 -33.35
CA ALA A 327 -30.45 -2.66 -34.47
C ALA A 327 -30.35 -1.12 -34.54
N VAL A 328 -29.85 -0.45 -33.49
CA VAL A 328 -29.97 1.01 -33.34
C VAL A 328 -28.64 1.72 -33.09
N TRP A 329 -27.59 1.01 -32.67
CA TRP A 329 -26.35 1.66 -32.23
C TRP A 329 -25.64 2.41 -33.37
N GLU A 330 -25.68 1.90 -34.60
CA GLU A 330 -25.09 2.58 -35.78
C GLU A 330 -25.80 3.89 -36.07
N ASN A 331 -27.14 3.90 -36.08
CA ASN A 331 -27.91 5.11 -36.28
C ASN A 331 -27.67 6.13 -35.15
N ARG A 332 -27.60 5.65 -33.90
CA ARG A 332 -27.24 6.48 -32.74
C ARG A 332 -25.83 7.05 -32.87
N PHE A 333 -24.87 6.32 -33.46
CA PHE A 333 -23.51 6.82 -33.68
C PHE A 333 -23.49 7.99 -34.65
N GLU A 334 -24.23 7.91 -35.76
CA GLU A 334 -24.33 9.02 -36.72
C GLU A 334 -24.95 10.28 -36.08
N CYS A 335 -25.85 10.12 -35.11
CA CYS A 335 -26.54 11.23 -34.46
C CYS A 335 -25.80 11.79 -33.21
N LEU A 336 -25.16 10.93 -32.43
CA LEU A 336 -24.65 11.23 -31.08
C LEU A 336 -23.12 11.09 -30.97
N GLY A 337 -22.46 10.62 -32.03
CA GLY A 337 -21.03 10.34 -32.07
C GLY A 337 -20.61 9.20 -31.15
N GLY A 338 -19.31 9.13 -30.87
CA GLY A 338 -18.67 8.06 -30.08
C GLY A 338 -18.89 8.10 -28.57
N VAL A 339 -20.08 8.47 -28.09
CA VAL A 339 -20.42 8.50 -26.66
C VAL A 339 -21.08 7.18 -26.26
N THR A 340 -20.27 6.18 -25.92
CA THR A 340 -20.71 4.79 -25.67
C THR A 340 -21.94 4.63 -24.80
N ARG A 341 -22.05 5.39 -23.71
CA ARG A 341 -23.20 5.31 -22.80
C ARG A 341 -24.53 5.62 -23.49
N LEU A 342 -24.55 6.55 -24.45
CA LEU A 342 -25.76 6.91 -25.21
C LEU A 342 -26.07 5.91 -26.32
N LEU A 343 -25.04 5.28 -26.88
CA LEU A 343 -25.22 4.31 -27.96
C LEU A 343 -25.82 3.00 -27.45
N PHE A 344 -25.36 2.53 -26.30
CA PHE A 344 -25.74 1.24 -25.73
C PHE A 344 -26.72 1.33 -24.54
N SER A 345 -27.27 2.51 -24.25
CA SER A 345 -28.36 2.63 -23.27
C SER A 345 -29.59 1.83 -23.72
N ARG A 346 -30.30 1.24 -22.74
CA ARG A 346 -31.61 0.63 -22.97
C ARG A 346 -32.66 1.68 -23.30
#